data_AF-A0ABC8UJU8-F1
#
_entry.id   AF-A0ABC8UJU8-F1
#
_cell.length_a   1.000
_cell.length_b   1.000
_cell.length_c   1.000
_cell.angle_alpha   90.00
_cell.angle_beta   90.00
_cell.angle_gamma   90.00
#
_symmetry.space_group_name_H-M   'P 1'
#
loop_
_entity.id
_entity.type
_entity.pdbx_description
1 polymer ?
#
loop_
_entity_poly.entity_id
_entity_poly.type
_entity_poly.pdbx_seq_one_letter_code
_entity_poly.pdbx_strand_id
1 'polypeptide(L)'
;MAFISIKLHLHTLQTSKPPSLFPPTETPNPSFPFPTKQKNRQSHLFIFHPNPLHKAKVLRFSLKCSLSSPTPPTSKEEAILQAKTSLSTTLEKPLNNPKLAGKLKKLKQPRFRVEIPVIDDSPGSLSQLALDVFGDIPIKRKGLPVKILVLWPNPNLTEAAIMAFDSLSSNTVEHNDFSSVTNEDTRFLNSADVVVFLAPEASQLAVMKTVTDSLYPKPVVIFNPQWGFEEESSFGELRGFVGSFEVVYSFVGLEVRGVLSKRKGMIFKCVRDGVLSGEGWSVLVEEGGELKVASRFKERPSITEVENVLYNLMAINSPITKSAKFFKELVSNVTGKKKF
;
A
#
# COMPACT_ATOMS: atom_id res chain seq x y z
N MET A 1 -4.11 -9.44 -37.22
CA MET A 1 -4.49 -9.52 -35.79
C MET A 1 -4.08 -8.22 -35.12
N ALA A 2 -5.00 -7.58 -34.42
CA ALA A 2 -4.73 -6.38 -33.63
C ALA A 2 -4.06 -6.77 -32.31
N PHE A 3 -2.77 -6.48 -32.16
CA PHE A 3 -2.04 -6.72 -30.91
C PHE A 3 -2.42 -5.67 -29.86
N ILE A 4 -2.83 -6.12 -28.67
CA ILE A 4 -2.91 -5.28 -27.48
C ILE A 4 -1.66 -5.56 -26.67
N SER A 5 -0.99 -4.51 -26.20
CA SER A 5 0.09 -4.63 -25.22
C SER A 5 -0.45 -4.12 -23.88
N ILE A 6 -0.44 -4.99 -22.87
CA ILE A 6 -0.61 -4.56 -21.49
C ILE A 6 0.77 -4.12 -21.00
N LYS A 7 0.83 -2.90 -20.48
CA LYS A 7 1.97 -2.43 -19.72
C LYS A 7 1.51 -2.20 -18.30
N LEU A 8 2.08 -2.95 -17.36
CA LEU A 8 2.02 -2.56 -15.97
C LEU A 8 2.85 -1.30 -15.84
N HIS A 9 2.16 -0.21 -15.51
CA HIS A 9 2.82 0.95 -14.99
C HIS A 9 2.53 0.98 -13.51
N LEU A 10 3.60 1.02 -12.71
CA LEU A 10 3.58 1.68 -11.41
C LEU A 10 3.28 3.18 -11.66
N HIS A 11 2.04 3.50 -12.08
CA HIS A 11 1.65 4.86 -12.41
C HIS A 11 1.02 5.53 -11.19
N THR A 12 1.76 6.52 -10.72
CA THR A 12 1.37 7.80 -10.17
C THR A 12 -0.09 8.20 -10.40
N LEU A 13 -0.85 8.42 -9.32
CA LEU A 13 -2.06 9.22 -9.38
C LEU A 13 -1.66 10.67 -9.68
N GLN A 14 -1.94 11.15 -10.90
CA GLN A 14 -1.70 12.54 -11.28
C GLN A 14 -2.76 13.43 -10.62
N THR A 15 -2.35 14.26 -9.66
CA THR A 15 -3.19 15.33 -9.10
C THR A 15 -3.24 16.51 -10.07
N SER A 16 -4.43 17.06 -10.32
CA SER A 16 -4.60 18.32 -11.03
C SER A 16 -3.87 19.47 -10.32
N LYS A 17 -3.14 20.29 -11.07
CA LYS A 17 -2.36 21.46 -10.60
C LYS A 17 -3.15 22.37 -9.64
N PRO A 18 -2.55 22.88 -8.55
CA PRO A 18 -3.11 24.01 -7.82
C PRO A 18 -2.89 25.33 -8.60
N PRO A 19 -3.80 26.31 -8.49
CA PRO A 19 -3.61 27.62 -9.10
C PRO A 19 -2.53 28.40 -8.34
N SER A 20 -1.46 28.78 -9.06
CA SER A 20 -0.47 29.75 -8.59
C SER A 20 -1.03 31.17 -8.72
N LEU A 21 -0.89 31.99 -7.69
CA LEU A 21 -0.65 33.45 -7.76
C LEU A 21 -0.54 33.98 -6.32
N PHE A 22 0.62 34.55 -5.94
CA PHE A 22 0.83 35.93 -5.47
C PHE A 22 2.32 36.17 -5.11
N PRO A 23 2.84 37.41 -5.32
CA PRO A 23 4.28 37.70 -5.44
C PRO A 23 5.00 38.00 -4.10
N PRO A 24 6.35 37.97 -4.07
CA PRO A 24 7.14 38.23 -2.87
C PRO A 24 7.28 39.74 -2.60
N THR A 25 7.24 40.11 -1.31
CA THR A 25 7.64 41.45 -0.85
C THR A 25 8.97 41.34 -0.12
N GLU A 26 9.94 42.13 -0.57
CA GLU A 26 11.29 42.24 -0.04
C GLU A 26 11.38 43.13 1.21
N THR A 27 12.55 43.00 1.88
CA THR A 27 13.27 43.95 2.78
C THR A 27 13.06 43.79 4.30
N PRO A 28 13.99 44.31 5.15
CA PRO A 28 15.38 43.86 5.30
C PRO A 28 15.77 43.64 6.79
N ASN A 29 16.85 42.89 7.03
CA ASN A 29 17.53 42.77 8.33
C ASN A 29 18.08 44.12 8.83
N PRO A 30 18.16 44.29 10.17
CA PRO A 30 19.41 44.76 10.74
C PRO A 30 19.89 43.95 11.97
N SER A 31 21.20 44.03 12.12
CA SER A 31 22.15 43.32 12.96
C SER A 31 22.26 43.78 14.43
N PHE A 32 22.57 42.80 15.32
CA PHE A 32 23.40 42.82 16.58
C PHE A 32 23.03 43.83 17.71
N PRO A 33 23.45 43.66 19.00
CA PRO A 33 24.50 42.77 19.55
C PRO A 33 24.14 41.97 20.83
N PHE A 34 25.06 41.07 21.19
CA PHE A 34 25.14 40.34 22.47
C PHE A 34 25.31 41.26 23.70
N PRO A 35 24.99 40.75 24.90
CA PRO A 35 26.08 40.58 25.87
C PRO A 35 26.07 39.25 26.64
N THR A 36 27.29 38.87 27.01
CA THR A 36 27.70 37.76 27.87
C THR A 36 27.40 38.01 29.36
N LYS A 37 27.13 36.95 30.14
CA LYS A 37 27.73 36.68 31.47
C LYS A 37 27.31 35.33 32.06
N GLN A 38 28.29 34.69 32.69
CA GLN A 38 28.26 33.40 33.40
C GLN A 38 27.52 33.46 34.74
N LYS A 39 26.92 32.34 35.20
CA LYS A 39 27.32 31.55 36.40
C LYS A 39 26.16 30.72 36.99
N ASN A 40 26.46 29.42 37.15
CA ASN A 40 26.33 28.58 38.34
C ASN A 40 24.95 28.26 38.98
N ARG A 41 24.70 26.94 39.10
CA ARG A 41 24.09 26.19 40.23
C ARG A 41 22.82 26.75 40.91
N GLN A 42 21.71 26.01 40.82
CA GLN A 42 21.23 25.11 41.89
C GLN A 42 19.82 24.58 41.60
N SER A 43 19.64 23.33 41.99
CA SER A 43 18.42 22.53 42.09
C SER A 43 17.36 23.17 42.99
N HIS A 44 16.13 23.30 42.49
CA HIS A 44 14.93 23.33 43.34
C HIS A 44 13.79 22.55 42.67
N LEU A 45 13.37 21.51 43.37
CA LEU A 45 12.12 20.79 43.20
C LEU A 45 10.96 21.79 43.25
N PHE A 46 10.18 21.87 42.17
CA PHE A 46 8.82 22.38 42.25
C PHE A 46 7.89 21.45 41.50
N ILE A 47 7.07 20.76 42.29
CA ILE A 47 5.85 20.11 41.87
C ILE A 47 4.89 21.23 41.47
N PHE A 48 4.70 21.42 40.17
CA PHE A 48 3.58 22.19 39.64
C PHE A 48 2.70 21.24 38.84
N HIS A 49 1.50 21.00 39.37
CA HIS A 49 0.35 20.58 38.57
C HIS A 49 -0.18 21.79 37.80
N PRO A 50 -0.36 21.67 36.48
CA PRO A 50 -1.41 22.40 35.81
C PRO A 50 -2.43 21.43 35.16
N ASN A 51 -3.69 21.80 35.31
CA ASN A 51 -4.90 21.14 34.81
C ASN A 51 -4.78 20.57 33.38
N PRO A 52 -5.38 19.40 33.08
CA PRO A 52 -5.53 18.94 31.71
C PRO A 52 -6.76 19.61 31.08
N LEU A 53 -6.58 20.83 30.55
CA LEU A 53 -7.49 21.34 29.52
C LEU A 53 -6.94 20.92 28.14
N HIS A 54 -7.86 20.45 27.29
CA HIS A 54 -7.67 19.80 25.99
C HIS A 54 -7.66 18.27 26.01
N LYS A 55 -8.86 17.71 26.27
CA LYS A 55 -9.25 16.40 25.73
C LYS A 55 -9.13 16.46 24.21
N ALA A 56 -8.01 16.02 23.65
CA ALA A 56 -7.95 15.60 22.26
C ALA A 56 -8.99 14.49 22.09
N LYS A 57 -10.04 14.77 21.31
CA LYS A 57 -11.03 13.78 20.89
C LYS A 57 -10.27 12.71 20.10
N VAL A 58 -9.93 11.62 20.77
CA VAL A 58 -9.58 10.36 20.12
C VAL A 58 -10.78 10.02 19.23
N LEU A 59 -10.61 10.17 17.92
CA LEU A 59 -11.57 9.74 16.92
C LEU A 59 -11.67 8.21 17.07
N ARG A 60 -12.65 7.75 17.84
CA ARG A 60 -13.00 6.33 17.88
C ARG A 60 -13.48 5.99 16.47
N PHE A 61 -12.66 5.25 15.73
CA PHE A 61 -13.06 4.66 14.47
C PHE A 61 -14.33 3.84 14.71
N SER A 62 -15.45 4.37 14.23
CA SER A 62 -16.69 3.60 14.13
C SER A 62 -16.44 2.54 13.07
N LEU A 63 -16.18 1.32 13.52
CA LEU A 63 -16.21 0.13 12.68
C LEU A 63 -17.65 -0.04 12.20
N LYS A 64 -18.02 0.68 11.14
CA LYS A 64 -19.23 0.38 10.38
C LYS A 64 -18.93 -0.89 9.61
N CYS A 65 -19.40 -2.02 10.13
CA CYS A 65 -19.55 -3.26 9.35
C CYS A 65 -20.47 -2.97 8.16
N SER A 66 -19.89 -2.56 7.04
CA SER A 66 -20.62 -2.51 5.78
C SER A 66 -20.41 -3.85 5.10
N LEU A 67 -21.49 -4.64 5.00
CA LEU A 67 -21.59 -5.87 4.20
C LEU A 67 -21.39 -5.63 2.69
N SER A 68 -21.13 -4.38 2.27
CA SER A 68 -20.81 -4.02 0.90
C SER A 68 -19.37 -4.39 0.56
N SER A 69 -19.17 -4.96 -0.63
CA SER A 69 -17.83 -5.17 -1.21
C SER A 69 -16.98 -3.89 -1.10
N PRO A 70 -15.66 -4.00 -0.86
CA PRO A 70 -14.81 -2.82 -0.73
C PRO A 70 -14.94 -1.91 -1.95
N THR A 71 -15.15 -0.62 -1.70
CA THR A 71 -15.15 0.39 -2.76
C THR A 71 -13.71 0.72 -3.13
N PRO A 72 -13.40 0.85 -4.43
CA PRO A 72 -12.08 1.26 -4.84
C PRO A 72 -11.75 2.65 -4.30
N PRO A 73 -10.50 2.91 -3.92
CA PRO A 73 -10.10 4.23 -3.46
C PRO A 73 -10.17 5.24 -4.61
N THR A 74 -10.60 6.45 -4.28
CA THR A 74 -10.72 7.58 -5.21
C THR A 74 -9.56 8.57 -5.10
N SER A 75 -8.77 8.47 -4.03
CA SER A 75 -7.58 9.29 -3.79
C SER A 75 -6.39 8.46 -3.28
N LYS A 76 -5.21 9.07 -3.30
CA LYS A 76 -3.98 8.46 -2.75
C LYS A 76 -4.12 8.22 -1.24
N GLU A 77 -4.64 9.20 -0.52
CA GLU A 77 -4.82 9.18 0.93
C GLU A 77 -5.83 8.10 1.33
N GLU A 78 -6.90 7.93 0.54
CA GLU A 78 -7.86 6.86 0.73
C GLU A 78 -7.21 5.48 0.51
N ALA A 79 -6.38 5.32 -0.53
CA ALA A 79 -5.66 4.08 -0.79
C ALA A 79 -4.71 3.73 0.37
N ILE A 80 -3.97 4.72 0.89
CA ILE A 80 -3.09 4.58 2.05
C ILE A 80 -3.90 4.16 3.29
N LEU A 81 -5.02 4.84 3.55
CA LEU A 81 -5.89 4.53 4.70
C LEU A 81 -6.47 3.11 4.61
N GLN A 82 -6.95 2.69 3.43
CA GLN A 82 -7.46 1.34 3.21
C GLN A 82 -6.35 0.29 3.41
N ALA A 83 -5.15 0.52 2.86
CA ALA A 83 -4.01 -0.37 3.04
C ALA A 83 -3.58 -0.50 4.50
N LYS A 84 -3.48 0.64 5.21
CA LYS A 84 -3.15 0.70 6.64
C LYS A 84 -4.18 -0.03 7.50
N THR A 85 -5.47 0.14 7.19
CA THR A 85 -6.55 -0.57 7.89
C THR A 85 -6.52 -2.07 7.62
N SER A 86 -6.32 -2.47 6.35
CA SER A 86 -6.23 -3.88 5.95
C SER A 86 -5.05 -4.57 6.63
N LEU A 87 -3.89 -3.91 6.64
CA LEU A 87 -2.66 -4.45 7.24
C LEU A 87 -2.76 -4.51 8.77
N SER A 88 -3.24 -3.45 9.43
CA SER A 88 -3.33 -3.41 10.89
C SER A 88 -4.29 -4.47 11.45
N THR A 89 -5.49 -4.60 10.86
CA THR A 89 -6.46 -5.64 11.25
C THR A 89 -5.94 -7.05 11.00
N THR A 90 -5.21 -7.26 9.90
CA THR A 90 -4.60 -8.58 9.59
C THR A 90 -3.45 -8.92 10.53
N LEU A 91 -2.67 -7.92 10.99
CA LEU A 91 -1.56 -8.10 11.93
C LEU A 91 -2.01 -8.31 13.38
N GLU A 92 -3.22 -7.89 13.75
CA GLU A 92 -3.70 -7.94 15.14
C GLU A 92 -3.66 -9.35 15.73
N LYS A 93 -4.24 -10.33 15.02
CA LYS A 93 -4.27 -11.73 15.47
C LYS A 93 -2.87 -12.35 15.60
N PRO A 94 -1.98 -12.31 14.58
CA PRO A 94 -0.66 -12.93 14.69
C PRO A 94 0.25 -12.27 15.73
N LEU A 95 0.12 -10.96 15.98
CA LEU A 95 0.89 -10.29 17.02
C LEU A 95 0.47 -10.69 18.44
N ASN A 96 -0.83 -10.90 18.66
CA ASN A 96 -1.39 -11.19 19.98
C ASN A 96 -1.48 -12.68 20.30
N ASN A 97 -1.54 -13.56 19.30
CA ASN A 97 -1.67 -15.01 19.48
C ASN A 97 -0.53 -15.84 18.84
N PRO A 98 0.75 -15.57 19.15
CA PRO A 98 1.87 -16.32 18.58
C PRO A 98 1.96 -17.78 19.09
N LYS A 99 1.16 -18.18 20.10
CA LYS A 99 1.30 -19.47 20.81
C LYS A 99 0.11 -20.44 20.67
N LEU A 100 -0.95 -20.07 19.94
CA LEU A 100 -2.18 -20.89 19.88
C LEU A 100 -2.10 -22.12 18.95
N ALA A 101 -0.93 -22.39 18.34
CA ALA A 101 -0.62 -23.66 17.68
C ALA A 101 0.17 -24.59 18.63
N GLY A 102 -0.49 -25.05 19.69
CA GLY A 102 0.09 -25.99 20.64
C GLY A 102 0.52 -27.32 19.99
N LYS A 103 1.78 -27.70 20.23
CA LYS A 103 2.38 -29.04 20.33
C LYS A 103 2.35 -30.04 19.15
N LEU A 104 1.66 -29.83 18.02
CA LEU A 104 1.72 -30.84 16.92
C LEU A 104 1.87 -30.31 15.48
N LYS A 105 1.75 -29.00 15.22
CA LYS A 105 1.96 -28.42 13.88
C LYS A 105 2.83 -27.17 13.96
N LYS A 106 3.87 -27.08 13.12
CA LYS A 106 4.65 -25.85 12.93
C LYS A 106 3.68 -24.69 12.65
N LEU A 107 3.76 -23.63 13.45
CA LEU A 107 2.96 -22.42 13.27
C LEU A 107 3.26 -21.83 11.89
N LYS A 108 2.26 -21.67 11.02
CA LYS A 108 2.47 -20.98 9.73
C LYS A 108 2.90 -19.54 10.04
N GLN A 109 4.10 -19.16 9.59
CA GLN A 109 4.57 -17.78 9.72
C GLN A 109 3.59 -16.85 8.97
N PRO A 110 3.11 -15.77 9.61
CA PRO A 110 2.29 -14.77 8.93
C PRO A 110 3.15 -14.01 7.90
N ARG A 111 2.76 -14.07 6.63
CA ARG A 111 3.47 -13.43 5.52
C ARG A 111 2.46 -12.63 4.71
N PHE A 112 2.59 -11.32 4.68
CA PHE A 112 1.61 -10.42 4.06
C PHE A 112 2.22 -9.54 2.97
N ARG A 113 1.42 -9.15 2.00
CA ARG A 113 1.83 -8.25 0.93
C ARG A 113 0.85 -7.10 0.74
N VAL A 114 1.40 -5.91 0.55
CA VAL A 114 0.66 -4.68 0.31
C VAL A 114 1.20 -4.01 -0.96
N GLU A 115 0.31 -3.62 -1.84
CA GLU A 115 0.63 -2.93 -3.10
C GLU A 115 -0.26 -1.68 -3.24
N ILE A 116 0.37 -0.50 -3.31
CA ILE A 116 -0.28 0.81 -3.42
C ILE A 116 0.39 1.56 -4.57
N PRO A 117 -0.36 2.32 -5.39
CA PRO A 117 0.26 3.14 -6.43
C PRO A 117 1.20 4.17 -5.81
N VAL A 118 2.42 4.28 -6.36
CA VAL A 118 3.41 5.28 -5.95
C VAL A 118 3.57 6.31 -7.05
N ILE A 119 3.91 7.54 -6.67
CA ILE A 119 4.15 8.65 -7.59
C ILE A 119 5.41 8.38 -8.42
N ASP A 120 6.48 7.99 -7.76
CA ASP A 120 7.75 7.57 -8.37
C ASP A 120 8.54 6.74 -7.34
N ASP A 121 9.60 6.11 -7.80
CA ASP A 121 10.50 5.31 -6.96
C ASP A 121 11.60 6.16 -6.31
N SER A 122 11.40 7.49 -6.21
CA SER A 122 12.39 8.36 -5.58
C SER A 122 12.46 8.12 -4.07
N PRO A 123 13.61 8.37 -3.44
CA PRO A 123 13.76 8.23 -1.99
C PRO A 123 12.73 9.03 -1.19
N GLY A 124 12.41 10.25 -1.61
CA GLY A 124 11.42 11.09 -0.94
C GLY A 124 10.00 10.50 -1.01
N SER A 125 9.57 10.03 -2.18
CA SER A 125 8.24 9.44 -2.37
C SER A 125 8.05 8.15 -1.58
N LEU A 126 9.04 7.26 -1.59
CA LEU A 126 8.98 5.99 -0.86
C LEU A 126 9.07 6.19 0.65
N SER A 127 9.92 7.12 1.12
CA SER A 127 10.04 7.47 2.54
C SER A 127 8.77 8.09 3.09
N GLN A 128 8.16 9.03 2.34
CA GLN A 128 6.88 9.62 2.73
C GLN A 128 5.77 8.57 2.76
N LEU A 129 5.70 7.66 1.78
CA LEU A 129 4.71 6.59 1.78
C LEU A 129 4.89 5.64 2.97
N ALA A 130 6.13 5.29 3.30
CA ALA A 130 6.44 4.49 4.48
C ALA A 130 5.99 5.22 5.76
N LEU A 131 6.23 6.53 5.84
CA LEU A 131 5.79 7.37 6.97
C LEU A 131 4.26 7.38 7.09
N ASP A 132 3.55 7.63 6.00
CA ASP A 132 2.08 7.71 5.97
C ASP A 132 1.40 6.39 6.39
N VAL A 133 2.05 5.25 6.12
CA VAL A 133 1.52 3.93 6.48
C VAL A 133 1.96 3.50 7.87
N PHE A 134 3.26 3.56 8.18
CA PHE A 134 3.87 2.93 9.36
C PHE A 134 4.17 3.89 10.51
N GLY A 135 4.22 5.20 10.28
CA GLY A 135 4.53 6.19 11.32
C GLY A 135 3.54 6.18 12.49
N ASP A 136 2.27 5.92 12.21
CA ASP A 136 1.18 5.89 13.18
C ASP A 136 0.21 4.70 12.93
N ILE A 137 0.74 3.57 12.48
CA ILE A 137 -0.06 2.35 12.26
C ILE A 137 -0.67 1.86 13.58
N PRO A 138 -2.01 1.65 13.66
CA PRO A 138 -2.71 1.36 14.92
C PRO A 138 -2.61 -0.12 15.31
N ILE A 139 -1.38 -0.64 15.44
CA ILE A 139 -1.12 -2.01 15.90
C ILE A 139 -0.59 -2.02 17.33
N LYS A 140 -1.04 -3.02 18.11
CA LYS A 140 -0.60 -3.23 19.49
C LYS A 140 -0.37 -4.70 19.75
N ARG A 141 0.65 -4.98 20.56
CA ARG A 141 0.95 -6.33 21.07
C ARG A 141 0.68 -6.34 22.57
N LYS A 142 -0.39 -7.01 22.99
CA LYS A 142 -0.84 -7.09 24.39
C LYS A 142 -0.95 -5.71 25.05
N GLY A 143 -1.42 -4.72 24.29
CA GLY A 143 -1.56 -3.33 24.74
C GLY A 143 -0.29 -2.47 24.64
N LEU A 144 0.87 -3.06 24.33
CA LEU A 144 2.12 -2.34 24.12
C LEU A 144 2.32 -1.92 22.66
N PRO A 145 3.10 -0.85 22.40
CA PRO A 145 3.55 -0.51 21.05
C PRO A 145 4.31 -1.66 20.39
N VAL A 146 4.14 -1.79 19.08
CA VAL A 146 4.80 -2.83 18.27
C VAL A 146 6.08 -2.24 17.69
N LYS A 147 7.18 -2.98 17.78
CA LYS A 147 8.43 -2.62 17.11
C LYS A 147 8.40 -3.09 15.66
N ILE A 148 8.48 -2.15 14.72
CA ILE A 148 8.51 -2.41 13.29
C ILE A 148 9.94 -2.17 12.82
N LEU A 149 10.50 -3.14 12.10
CA LEU A 149 11.75 -2.96 11.37
C LEU A 149 11.43 -2.85 9.88
N VAL A 150 11.84 -1.76 9.24
CA VAL A 150 11.76 -1.57 7.80
C VAL A 150 13.13 -1.85 7.19
N LEU A 151 13.16 -2.82 6.28
CA LEU A 151 14.33 -3.18 5.48
C LEU A 151 14.19 -2.56 4.09
N TRP A 152 15.16 -1.73 3.77
CA TRP A 152 15.23 -0.97 2.52
C TRP A 152 16.21 -1.60 1.52
N PRO A 153 16.00 -1.37 0.21
CA PRO A 153 16.82 -1.95 -0.85
C PRO A 153 18.29 -1.51 -0.79
N ASN A 154 18.53 -0.27 -0.38
CA ASN A 154 19.86 0.33 -0.39
C ASN A 154 20.01 1.41 0.70
N PRO A 155 21.25 1.84 1.00
CA PRO A 155 21.52 2.84 2.04
C PRO A 155 20.90 4.21 1.77
N ASN A 156 20.83 4.66 0.51
CA ASN A 156 20.26 5.96 0.15
C ASN A 156 18.76 6.05 0.54
N LEU A 157 17.99 5.01 0.21
CA LEU A 157 16.58 4.91 0.62
C LEU A 157 16.43 4.84 2.14
N THR A 158 17.37 4.19 2.83
CA THR A 158 17.38 4.08 4.29
C THR A 158 17.61 5.44 4.95
N GLU A 159 18.57 6.21 4.45
CA GLU A 159 18.90 7.55 4.96
C GLU A 159 17.73 8.52 4.77
N ALA A 160 17.12 8.52 3.58
CA ALA A 160 15.92 9.32 3.31
C ALA A 160 14.76 8.97 4.24
N ALA A 161 14.60 7.68 4.57
CA ALA A 161 13.57 7.22 5.48
C ALA A 161 13.82 7.70 6.92
N ILE A 162 15.07 7.60 7.40
CA ILE A 162 15.46 8.12 8.71
C ILE A 162 15.11 9.61 8.79
N MET A 163 15.53 10.40 7.79
CA MET A 163 15.21 11.83 7.74
C MET A 163 13.70 12.13 7.74
N ALA A 164 12.89 11.34 7.03
CA ALA A 164 11.45 11.51 7.02
C ALA A 164 10.81 11.20 8.38
N PHE A 165 11.33 10.19 9.08
CA PHE A 165 10.84 9.74 10.38
C PHE A 165 11.41 10.53 11.57
N ASP A 166 12.45 11.34 11.38
CA ASP A 166 13.08 12.15 12.45
C ASP A 166 12.09 13.07 13.19
N SER A 167 11.01 13.47 12.52
CA SER A 167 9.95 14.30 13.11
C SER A 167 9.01 13.54 14.07
N LEU A 168 9.02 12.21 14.05
CA LEU A 168 8.21 11.39 14.94
C LEU A 168 8.87 11.25 16.31
N SER A 169 8.11 11.52 17.36
CA SER A 169 8.57 11.32 18.74
C SER A 169 8.64 9.86 19.18
N SER A 170 8.23 8.92 18.32
CA SER A 170 8.10 7.50 18.64
C SER A 170 9.18 6.67 17.93
N ASN A 171 10.04 6.02 18.71
CA ASN A 171 11.09 5.13 18.20
C ASN A 171 10.57 3.70 17.95
N THR A 172 9.32 3.55 17.49
CA THR A 172 8.71 2.23 17.23
C THR A 172 9.07 1.67 15.87
N VAL A 173 9.55 2.50 14.95
CA VAL A 173 9.96 2.11 13.61
C VAL A 173 11.48 2.26 13.51
N GLU A 174 12.17 1.15 13.28
CA GLU A 174 13.61 1.10 13.01
C GLU A 174 13.83 0.90 11.50
N HIS A 175 14.84 1.56 10.94
CA HIS A 175 15.17 1.48 9.51
C HIS A 175 16.58 0.90 9.33
N ASN A 176 16.69 -0.11 8.47
CA ASN A 176 17.96 -0.70 8.06
C ASN A 176 17.90 -1.06 6.57
N ASP A 177 19.04 -1.37 5.97
CA ASP A 177 19.13 -1.81 4.58
C ASP A 177 19.60 -3.28 4.48
N PHE A 178 19.48 -3.89 3.29
CA PHE A 178 19.89 -5.28 3.10
C PHE A 178 21.40 -5.53 3.28
N SER A 179 22.28 -4.55 3.06
CA SER A 179 23.72 -4.74 3.28
C SER A 179 24.05 -4.88 4.77
N SER A 180 23.24 -4.30 5.64
CA SER A 180 23.35 -4.45 7.09
C SER A 180 23.03 -5.87 7.56
N VAL A 181 22.21 -6.62 6.82
CA VAL A 181 21.88 -8.03 7.13
C VAL A 181 23.05 -8.97 6.80
N THR A 182 23.82 -8.68 5.74
CA THR A 182 24.91 -9.53 5.29
C THR A 182 26.16 -9.47 6.18
N ASN A 183 26.25 -8.48 7.07
CA ASN A 183 27.40 -8.25 7.95
C ASN A 183 27.36 -9.06 9.27
N GLU A 184 26.64 -10.20 9.28
CA GLU A 184 26.49 -11.15 10.41
C GLU A 184 25.85 -10.63 11.71
N ASP A 185 25.78 -9.31 11.97
CA ASP A 185 25.10 -8.75 13.14
C ASP A 185 23.57 -8.70 12.95
N THR A 186 22.92 -9.85 13.06
CA THR A 186 21.46 -9.99 12.94
C THR A 186 20.70 -9.70 14.23
N ARG A 187 21.34 -9.13 15.26
CA ARG A 187 20.72 -8.91 16.58
C ARG A 187 19.50 -7.98 16.52
N PHE A 188 19.51 -7.01 15.61
CA PHE A 188 18.38 -6.09 15.38
C PHE A 188 17.12 -6.80 14.81
N LEU A 189 17.27 -7.95 14.14
CA LEU A 189 16.12 -8.77 13.71
C LEU A 189 15.37 -9.37 14.91
N ASN A 190 16.07 -9.59 16.03
CA ASN A 190 15.47 -10.20 17.22
C ASN A 190 14.63 -9.21 18.04
N SER A 191 14.90 -7.90 17.98
CA SER A 191 14.13 -6.87 18.68
C SER A 191 12.80 -6.53 18.02
N ALA A 192 12.70 -6.70 16.69
CA ALA A 192 11.49 -6.37 15.94
C ALA A 192 10.33 -7.33 16.22
N ASP A 193 9.11 -6.81 16.30
CA ASP A 193 7.87 -7.59 16.35
C ASP A 193 7.34 -7.91 14.94
N VAL A 194 7.55 -7.01 13.99
CA VAL A 194 7.19 -7.13 12.56
C VAL A 194 8.37 -6.65 11.72
N VAL A 195 8.66 -7.35 10.63
CA VAL A 195 9.65 -6.90 9.63
C VAL A 195 8.95 -6.60 8.31
N VAL A 196 9.27 -5.44 7.72
CA VAL A 196 8.72 -4.95 6.46
C VAL A 196 9.85 -4.84 5.45
N PHE A 197 9.79 -5.61 4.37
CA PHE A 197 10.62 -5.39 3.18
C PHE A 197 9.92 -4.34 2.33
N LEU A 198 10.49 -3.14 2.28
CA LEU A 198 9.88 -2.02 1.57
C LEU A 198 10.58 -1.80 0.23
N ALA A 199 9.79 -1.69 -0.84
CA ALA A 199 10.29 -1.57 -2.21
C ALA A 199 11.37 -2.59 -2.61
N PRO A 200 11.31 -3.87 -2.19
CA PRO A 200 12.37 -4.82 -2.50
C PRO A 200 12.49 -5.06 -4.02
N GLU A 201 13.70 -5.34 -4.45
CA GLU A 201 14.03 -5.73 -5.83
C GLU A 201 14.06 -7.26 -5.97
N ALA A 202 13.85 -7.77 -7.19
CA ALA A 202 13.89 -9.22 -7.45
C ALA A 202 15.27 -9.83 -7.12
N SER A 203 16.34 -9.05 -7.25
CA SER A 203 17.72 -9.41 -6.88
C SER A 203 17.88 -9.74 -5.38
N GLN A 204 16.98 -9.24 -4.53
CA GLN A 204 17.05 -9.35 -3.07
C GLN A 204 16.25 -10.53 -2.51
N LEU A 205 15.52 -11.28 -3.35
CA LEU A 205 14.64 -12.36 -2.91
C LEU A 205 15.35 -13.44 -2.09
N ALA A 206 16.61 -13.76 -2.42
CA ALA A 206 17.41 -14.73 -1.67
C ALA A 206 17.69 -14.24 -0.24
N VAL A 207 18.09 -12.97 -0.09
CA VAL A 207 18.34 -12.35 1.22
C VAL A 207 17.05 -12.23 2.01
N MET A 208 15.96 -11.80 1.36
CA MET A 208 14.63 -11.74 1.97
C MET A 208 14.18 -13.09 2.53
N LYS A 209 14.44 -14.18 1.79
CA LYS A 209 14.14 -15.53 2.25
C LYS A 209 14.94 -15.89 3.50
N THR A 210 16.24 -15.64 3.50
CA THR A 210 17.11 -15.87 4.67
C THR A 210 16.64 -15.10 5.91
N VAL A 211 16.32 -13.81 5.75
CA VAL A 211 15.77 -12.97 6.83
C VAL A 211 14.42 -13.50 7.30
N THR A 212 13.54 -13.87 6.38
CA THR A 212 12.21 -14.39 6.74
C THR A 212 12.31 -15.69 7.53
N ASP A 213 13.21 -16.58 7.12
CA ASP A 213 13.43 -17.88 7.77
C ASP A 213 14.05 -17.71 9.17
N SER A 214 14.94 -16.72 9.38
CA SER A 214 15.52 -16.43 10.71
C SER A 214 14.53 -15.77 11.68
N LEU A 215 13.52 -15.09 11.16
CA LEU A 215 12.48 -14.40 11.95
C LEU A 215 11.35 -15.31 12.41
N TYR A 216 11.31 -16.58 11.99
CA TYR A 216 10.19 -17.47 12.30
C TYR A 216 9.91 -17.56 13.81
N PRO A 217 8.64 -17.43 14.27
CA PRO A 217 7.41 -17.28 13.50
C PRO A 217 6.88 -15.83 13.40
N LYS A 218 7.73 -14.80 13.54
CA LYS A 218 7.32 -13.39 13.50
C LYS A 218 6.69 -13.02 12.15
N PRO A 219 5.67 -12.13 12.14
CA PRO A 219 5.09 -11.60 10.92
C PRO A 219 6.12 -10.88 10.04
N VAL A 220 6.03 -11.13 8.73
CA VAL A 220 6.79 -10.39 7.72
C VAL A 220 5.86 -9.80 6.66
N VAL A 221 6.21 -8.62 6.15
CA VAL A 221 5.43 -7.89 5.16
C VAL A 221 6.30 -7.54 3.96
N ILE A 222 5.81 -7.79 2.75
CA ILE A 222 6.34 -7.18 1.52
C ILE A 222 5.48 -5.96 1.22
N PHE A 223 6.09 -4.79 1.13
CA PHE A 223 5.40 -3.54 0.84
C PHE A 223 5.93 -2.94 -0.46
N ASN A 224 5.06 -2.82 -1.47
CA ASN A 224 5.35 -2.26 -2.79
C ASN A 224 6.59 -2.86 -3.48
N PRO A 225 6.65 -4.18 -3.75
CA PRO A 225 7.79 -4.75 -4.46
C PRO A 225 7.99 -4.12 -5.83
N GLN A 226 9.25 -4.03 -6.29
CA GLN A 226 9.60 -3.42 -7.57
C GLN A 226 9.42 -4.36 -8.78
N TRP A 227 8.86 -5.54 -8.57
CA TRP A 227 8.52 -6.49 -9.63
C TRP A 227 7.01 -6.58 -9.82
N GLY A 228 6.59 -6.81 -11.06
CA GLY A 228 5.21 -7.15 -11.41
C GLY A 228 4.84 -8.60 -11.07
N PHE A 229 3.54 -8.89 -10.97
CA PHE A 229 3.07 -10.25 -10.66
C PHE A 229 3.23 -11.24 -11.82
N GLU A 230 3.36 -10.73 -13.04
CA GLU A 230 3.74 -11.44 -14.26
C GLU A 230 5.17 -11.97 -14.19
N GLU A 231 6.08 -11.22 -13.56
CA GLU A 231 7.48 -11.58 -13.39
C GLU A 231 7.65 -12.73 -12.38
N GLU A 232 6.69 -12.96 -11.48
CA GLU A 232 6.81 -13.95 -10.41
C GLU A 232 6.97 -15.39 -10.91
N SER A 233 6.48 -15.67 -12.12
CA SER A 233 6.68 -16.96 -12.78
C SER A 233 8.15 -17.25 -13.11
N SER A 234 8.97 -16.19 -13.28
CA SER A 234 10.38 -16.27 -13.66
C SER A 234 11.34 -16.48 -12.48
N PHE A 235 10.87 -16.38 -11.23
CA PHE A 235 11.71 -16.45 -10.04
C PHE A 235 12.23 -17.86 -9.68
N GLY A 236 11.98 -18.87 -10.52
CA GLY A 236 12.48 -20.23 -10.33
C GLY A 236 12.12 -20.79 -8.94
N GLU A 237 13.14 -21.19 -8.18
CA GLU A 237 12.99 -21.76 -6.83
C GLU A 237 12.38 -20.78 -5.81
N LEU A 238 12.56 -19.47 -6.00
CA LEU A 238 12.06 -18.43 -5.10
C LEU A 238 10.59 -18.08 -5.37
N ARG A 239 9.99 -18.61 -6.44
CA ARG A 239 8.55 -18.44 -6.74
C ARG A 239 7.67 -18.90 -5.58
N GLY A 240 8.00 -20.04 -4.97
CA GLY A 240 7.25 -20.57 -3.82
C GLY A 240 7.36 -19.69 -2.58
N PHE A 241 8.50 -19.01 -2.40
CA PHE A 241 8.70 -18.05 -1.32
C PHE A 241 7.84 -16.80 -1.53
N VAL A 242 7.89 -16.18 -2.72
CA VAL A 242 7.09 -14.99 -3.04
C VAL A 242 5.59 -15.30 -2.97
N GLY A 243 5.17 -16.44 -3.54
CA GLY A 243 3.78 -16.90 -3.49
C GLY A 243 3.29 -17.30 -2.09
N SER A 244 4.17 -17.38 -1.09
CA SER A 244 3.77 -17.61 0.31
C SER A 244 3.24 -16.36 1.01
N PHE A 245 3.44 -15.17 0.43
CA PHE A 245 2.94 -13.91 0.95
C PHE A 245 1.51 -13.67 0.49
N GLU A 246 0.62 -13.52 1.45
CA GLU A 246 -0.78 -13.25 1.16
C GLU A 246 -1.00 -11.76 0.92
N VAL A 247 -1.53 -11.41 -0.25
CA VAL A 247 -1.88 -10.03 -0.57
C VAL A 247 -3.09 -9.62 0.25
N VAL A 248 -2.89 -8.69 1.19
CA VAL A 248 -3.95 -8.15 2.07
C VAL A 248 -4.53 -6.86 1.52
N TYR A 249 -3.75 -6.14 0.71
CA TYR A 249 -4.20 -4.98 -0.01
C TYR A 249 -3.44 -4.87 -1.33
N SER A 250 -4.15 -4.62 -2.42
CA SER A 250 -3.55 -4.28 -3.71
C SER A 250 -4.45 -3.29 -4.42
N PHE A 251 -3.88 -2.19 -4.89
CA PHE A 251 -4.52 -1.29 -5.82
C PHE A 251 -3.46 -0.93 -6.87
N VAL A 252 -3.38 -1.68 -7.95
CA VAL A 252 -2.29 -1.55 -8.94
C VAL A 252 -2.85 -1.23 -10.31
N GLY A 253 -2.25 -0.25 -10.96
CA GLY A 253 -2.67 0.21 -12.29
C GLY A 253 -2.31 -0.75 -13.40
N LEU A 254 -3.25 -0.90 -14.33
CA LEU A 254 -3.11 -1.62 -15.59
C LEU A 254 -3.29 -0.62 -16.73
N GLU A 255 -2.30 -0.44 -17.60
CA GLU A 255 -2.49 0.28 -18.85
C GLU A 255 -2.71 -0.73 -19.97
N VAL A 256 -3.87 -0.67 -20.62
CA VAL A 256 -4.16 -1.52 -21.78
C VAL A 256 -4.25 -0.68 -23.03
N ARG A 257 -3.34 -0.97 -23.97
CA ARG A 257 -3.24 -0.28 -25.25
C ARG A 257 -3.94 -1.08 -26.34
N GLY A 258 -5.17 -0.69 -26.66
CA GLY A 258 -5.83 -1.11 -27.90
C GLY A 258 -5.28 -0.36 -29.12
N VAL A 259 -5.60 -0.85 -30.32
CA VAL A 259 -5.12 -0.25 -31.60
C VAL A 259 -5.55 1.21 -31.76
N LEU A 260 -6.67 1.62 -31.16
CA LEU A 260 -7.22 2.99 -31.26
C LEU A 260 -7.62 3.61 -29.91
N SER A 261 -7.46 2.91 -28.79
CA SER A 261 -7.86 3.44 -27.48
C SER A 261 -6.97 2.92 -26.35
N LYS A 262 -6.58 3.81 -25.45
CA LYS A 262 -5.99 3.44 -24.16
C LYS A 262 -7.10 3.40 -23.12
N ARG A 263 -7.13 2.34 -22.31
CA ARG A 263 -7.98 2.27 -21.12
C ARG A 263 -7.11 2.03 -19.89
N LYS A 264 -7.44 2.75 -18.82
CA LYS A 264 -6.87 2.52 -17.49
C LYS A 264 -7.75 1.49 -16.80
N GLY A 265 -7.12 0.42 -16.33
CA GLY A 265 -7.70 -0.54 -15.43
C GLY A 265 -6.94 -0.57 -14.11
N MET A 266 -7.51 -1.19 -13.09
CA MET A 266 -6.83 -1.43 -11.83
C MET A 266 -7.12 -2.86 -11.37
N ILE A 267 -6.12 -3.54 -10.80
CA ILE A 267 -6.36 -4.73 -9.99
C ILE A 267 -6.55 -4.25 -8.56
N PHE A 268 -7.63 -4.70 -7.93
CA PHE A 268 -7.99 -4.28 -6.59
C PHE A 268 -8.29 -5.47 -5.68
N LYS A 269 -7.71 -5.44 -4.47
CA LYS A 269 -8.05 -6.31 -3.35
C LYS A 269 -7.91 -5.49 -2.06
N CYS A 270 -8.85 -5.64 -1.14
CA CYS A 270 -8.85 -4.96 0.15
C CYS A 270 -9.41 -5.90 1.21
N VAL A 271 -8.55 -6.47 2.04
CA VAL A 271 -8.96 -7.38 3.12
C VAL A 271 -9.49 -6.58 4.29
N ARG A 272 -10.71 -6.91 4.74
CA ARG A 272 -11.34 -6.30 5.91
C ARG A 272 -11.29 -7.22 7.12
N ASP A 273 -11.20 -6.60 8.30
CA ASP A 273 -11.31 -7.26 9.61
C ASP A 273 -10.37 -8.46 9.82
N GLY A 274 -9.23 -8.49 9.12
CA GLY A 274 -8.26 -9.59 9.16
C GLY A 274 -8.80 -10.93 8.63
N VAL A 275 -9.95 -10.95 7.94
CA VAL A 275 -10.54 -12.17 7.38
C VAL A 275 -10.10 -12.38 5.93
N LEU A 276 -9.13 -13.26 5.79
CA LEU A 276 -8.50 -13.59 4.51
C LEU A 276 -9.39 -14.41 3.55
N SER A 277 -10.36 -15.15 4.09
CA SER A 277 -11.12 -16.19 3.36
C SER A 277 -12.37 -15.69 2.62
N GLY A 278 -12.65 -14.38 2.57
CA GLY A 278 -13.89 -13.85 1.97
C GLY A 278 -13.69 -12.79 0.89
N GLU A 279 -12.53 -12.13 0.89
CA GLU A 279 -12.28 -10.95 0.04
C GLU A 279 -11.63 -11.37 -1.28
N GLY A 280 -12.40 -11.21 -2.36
CA GLY A 280 -11.98 -11.52 -3.72
C GLY A 280 -11.20 -10.39 -4.38
N TRP A 281 -10.55 -10.72 -5.48
CA TRP A 281 -9.91 -9.77 -6.36
C TRP A 281 -10.94 -9.15 -7.31
N SER A 282 -10.78 -7.86 -7.63
CA SER A 282 -11.61 -7.17 -8.60
C SER A 282 -10.74 -6.56 -9.69
N VAL A 283 -11.17 -6.68 -10.94
CA VAL A 283 -10.62 -5.90 -12.05
C VAL A 283 -11.54 -4.71 -12.24
N LEU A 284 -10.97 -3.51 -12.15
CA LEU A 284 -11.66 -2.24 -12.29
C LEU A 284 -11.26 -1.60 -13.62
N VAL A 285 -12.16 -0.85 -14.24
CA VAL A 285 -11.90 -0.11 -15.48
C VAL A 285 -12.48 1.29 -15.36
N GLU A 286 -11.74 2.28 -15.87
CA GLU A 286 -12.22 3.65 -15.96
C GLU A 286 -13.24 3.78 -17.10
N GLU A 287 -14.47 4.11 -16.76
CA GLU A 287 -15.55 4.40 -17.71
C GLU A 287 -16.17 5.76 -17.37
N GLY A 288 -15.96 6.76 -18.24
CA GLY A 288 -16.51 8.10 -18.04
C GLY A 288 -15.91 8.86 -16.85
N GLY A 289 -14.66 8.57 -16.48
CA GLY A 289 -13.95 9.18 -15.35
C GLY A 289 -14.17 8.47 -14.00
N GLU A 290 -14.97 7.39 -13.96
CA GLU A 290 -15.21 6.61 -12.75
C GLU A 290 -14.66 5.18 -12.89
N LEU A 291 -14.07 4.66 -11.80
CA LEU A 291 -13.64 3.27 -11.72
C LEU A 291 -14.83 2.35 -11.44
N LYS A 292 -15.13 1.45 -12.39
CA LYS A 292 -16.21 0.47 -12.27
C LYS A 292 -15.66 -0.95 -12.25
N VAL A 293 -16.32 -1.82 -11.47
CA VAL A 293 -15.97 -3.24 -11.41
C VAL A 293 -16.33 -3.91 -12.73
N ALA A 294 -15.31 -4.39 -13.43
CA ALA A 294 -15.44 -5.16 -14.67
C ALA A 294 -15.64 -6.65 -14.40
N SER A 295 -14.90 -7.21 -13.44
CA SER A 295 -14.94 -8.62 -13.09
C SER A 295 -14.45 -8.85 -11.66
N ARG A 296 -14.79 -10.01 -11.09
CA ARG A 296 -14.36 -10.46 -9.76
C ARG A 296 -13.76 -11.87 -9.84
N PHE A 297 -12.72 -12.12 -9.06
CA PHE A 297 -11.96 -13.35 -9.03
C PHE A 297 -11.74 -13.80 -7.58
N LYS A 298 -11.64 -15.11 -7.37
CA LYS A 298 -11.31 -15.67 -6.03
C LYS A 298 -9.82 -15.56 -5.74
N GLU A 299 -9.00 -15.73 -6.77
CA GLU A 299 -7.54 -15.64 -6.72
C GLU A 299 -7.06 -14.44 -7.53
N ARG A 300 -5.75 -14.12 -7.42
CA ARG A 300 -5.18 -13.01 -8.17
C ARG A 300 -5.32 -13.32 -9.66
N PRO A 301 -6.01 -12.48 -10.45
CA PRO A 301 -6.18 -12.76 -11.86
C PRO A 301 -4.82 -12.73 -12.56
N SER A 302 -4.60 -13.72 -13.44
CA SER A 302 -3.47 -13.75 -14.34
C SER A 302 -3.57 -12.62 -15.37
N ILE A 303 -2.43 -12.28 -15.99
CA ILE A 303 -2.39 -11.27 -17.05
C ILE A 303 -3.35 -11.61 -18.19
N THR A 304 -3.43 -12.89 -18.58
CA THR A 304 -4.34 -13.36 -19.63
C THR A 304 -5.82 -13.23 -19.24
N GLU A 305 -6.18 -13.48 -17.97
CA GLU A 305 -7.55 -13.25 -17.50
C GLU A 305 -7.91 -11.75 -17.51
N VAL A 306 -6.97 -10.90 -17.08
CA VAL A 306 -7.13 -9.45 -17.15
C VAL A 306 -7.31 -9.00 -18.60
N GLU A 307 -6.47 -9.49 -19.54
CA GLU A 307 -6.59 -9.23 -20.97
C GLU A 307 -7.97 -9.61 -21.48
N ASN A 308 -8.43 -10.82 -21.19
CA ASN A 308 -9.73 -11.33 -21.65
C ASN A 308 -10.91 -10.48 -21.15
N VAL A 309 -10.89 -10.07 -19.87
CA VAL A 309 -11.92 -9.17 -19.31
C VAL A 309 -11.95 -7.86 -20.10
N LEU A 310 -10.78 -7.31 -20.40
CA LEU A 310 -10.65 -6.03 -21.08
C LEU A 310 -11.02 -6.12 -22.57
N TYR A 311 -10.64 -7.20 -23.26
CA TYR A 311 -11.08 -7.49 -24.63
C TYR A 311 -12.60 -7.56 -24.73
N ASN A 312 -13.27 -8.27 -23.82
CA ASN A 312 -14.73 -8.37 -23.78
C ASN A 312 -15.38 -6.99 -23.59
N LEU A 313 -14.84 -6.17 -22.69
CA LEU A 313 -15.31 -4.80 -22.50
C LEU A 313 -15.07 -3.88 -23.69
N MET A 314 -14.02 -4.10 -24.49
CA MET A 314 -13.80 -3.35 -25.72
C MET A 314 -14.80 -3.77 -26.80
N ALA A 315 -15.06 -5.07 -26.96
CA ALA A 315 -16.01 -5.59 -27.94
C ALA A 315 -17.44 -5.09 -27.70
N ILE A 316 -17.90 -5.06 -26.45
CA ILE A 316 -19.24 -4.58 -26.07
C ILE A 316 -19.38 -3.07 -26.32
N ASN A 317 -18.32 -2.30 -26.10
CA ASN A 317 -18.33 -0.84 -26.20
C ASN A 317 -17.87 -0.30 -27.57
N SER A 318 -17.60 -1.18 -28.55
CA SER A 318 -17.13 -0.77 -29.88
C SER A 318 -18.16 0.10 -30.61
N PRO A 319 -17.73 1.13 -31.36
CA PRO A 319 -18.64 1.95 -32.18
C PRO A 319 -19.53 1.09 -33.08
N ILE A 320 -19.03 -0.01 -33.62
CA ILE A 320 -19.78 -0.88 -34.54
C ILE A 320 -20.93 -1.62 -33.81
N THR A 321 -20.70 -2.10 -32.59
CA THR A 321 -21.75 -2.74 -31.75
C THR A 321 -22.74 -1.72 -31.20
N LYS A 322 -22.29 -0.50 -30.85
CA LYS A 322 -23.19 0.61 -30.49
C LYS A 322 -24.07 1.02 -31.68
N SER A 323 -23.49 1.18 -32.87
CA SER A 323 -24.24 1.48 -34.11
C SER A 323 -25.27 0.41 -34.41
N ALA A 324 -24.91 -0.88 -34.33
CA ALA A 324 -25.84 -1.98 -34.56
C ALA A 324 -27.01 -1.98 -33.55
N LYS A 325 -26.76 -1.64 -32.28
CA LYS A 325 -27.81 -1.47 -31.27
C LYS A 325 -28.73 -0.29 -31.60
N PHE A 326 -28.17 0.86 -32.00
CA PHE A 326 -28.93 2.02 -32.48
C PHE A 326 -29.79 1.70 -33.71
N PHE A 327 -29.25 1.00 -34.71
CA PHE A 327 -30.01 0.58 -35.89
C PHE A 327 -31.09 -0.44 -35.54
N LYS A 328 -30.81 -1.41 -34.66
CA LYS A 328 -31.82 -2.36 -34.18
C LYS A 328 -32.94 -1.66 -33.41
N GLU A 329 -32.61 -0.66 -32.59
CA GLU A 329 -33.57 0.11 -31.79
C GLU A 329 -34.45 1.02 -32.66
N LEU A 330 -33.87 1.64 -33.69
CA LEU A 330 -34.59 2.36 -34.74
C LEU A 330 -35.54 1.44 -35.51
N VAL A 331 -35.07 0.26 -35.93
CA VAL A 331 -35.91 -0.71 -36.64
C VAL A 331 -37.01 -1.26 -35.72
N SER A 332 -36.74 -1.54 -34.45
CA SER A 332 -37.78 -2.02 -33.52
C SER A 332 -38.84 -0.97 -33.19
N ASN A 333 -38.49 0.31 -33.16
CA ASN A 333 -39.47 1.40 -32.97
C ASN A 333 -40.31 1.66 -34.23
N VAL A 334 -39.76 1.40 -35.43
CA VAL A 334 -40.49 1.50 -36.70
C VAL A 334 -41.39 0.27 -36.94
N THR A 335 -41.05 -0.90 -36.38
CA THR A 335 -41.82 -2.14 -36.54
C THR A 335 -42.88 -2.34 -35.43
N GLY A 336 -43.33 -1.25 -34.80
CA GLY A 336 -44.34 -1.26 -33.75
C GLY A 336 -45.56 -2.12 -34.10
N LYS A 337 -45.74 -3.21 -33.34
CA LYS A 337 -46.93 -4.05 -33.29
C LYS A 337 -48.20 -3.20 -33.29
N LYS A 338 -48.99 -3.27 -34.37
CA LYS A 338 -50.43 -3.03 -34.30
C LYS A 338 -51.04 -4.19 -33.51
N LYS A 339 -51.49 -3.91 -32.29
CA LYS A 339 -52.53 -4.70 -31.64
C LYS A 339 -53.83 -4.45 -32.39
N PHE A 340 -54.43 -5.52 -32.91
CA PHE A 340 -55.87 -5.72 -32.91
C PHE A 340 -56.13 -7.13 -32.40
#